data_AF-A0A831VAM8-F1
#
_entry.id   AF-A0A831VAM8-F1
#
_cell.length_a   1.000
_cell.length_b   1.000
_cell.length_c   1.000
_cell.angle_alpha   90.00
_cell.angle_beta   90.00
_cell.angle_gamma   90.00
#
_symmetry.space_group_name_H-M   'P 1'
#
loop_
_entity.id
_entity.type
_entity.pdbx_description
1 polymer ?
#
loop_
_entity_poly.entity_id
_entity_poly.type
_entity_poly.pdbx_seq_one_letter_code
_entity_poly.pdbx_strand_id
1 'polypeptide(L)' 'MIFFRKQVVGILLISLIALGAATAVQAKMLSIAGDDMNMRSGPGTNYKVMWELGKGFPLSVLKKKGDWY' A
#
# COMPACT_ATOMS: atom_id res chain seq x y z
N MET A 1 5.99 -35.93 32.12
CA MET A 1 6.10 -34.46 32.27
C MET A 1 7.12 -33.79 31.33
N ILE A 2 8.20 -34.46 30.89
CA ILE A 2 9.25 -33.88 30.02
C ILE A 2 8.81 -33.69 28.55
N PHE A 3 8.02 -34.62 27.99
CA PHE A 3 7.51 -34.52 26.61
C PHE A 3 6.55 -33.35 26.41
N PHE A 4 5.67 -33.09 27.38
CA PHE A 4 4.72 -31.97 27.34
C PHE A 4 5.44 -30.60 27.36
N ARG A 5 6.53 -30.47 28.13
CA ARG A 5 7.35 -29.25 28.18
C ARG A 5 8.06 -28.95 26.84
N LYS A 6 8.55 -29.98 26.13
CA LYS A 6 9.18 -29.81 24.81
C LYS A 6 8.18 -29.39 23.72
N GLN A 7 6.96 -29.94 23.77
CA GLN A 7 5.87 -29.56 22.86
C GLN A 7 5.44 -28.10 23.06
N VAL A 8 5.29 -27.66 24.31
CA VAL A 8 4.93 -26.26 24.65
C VAL A 8 6.00 -25.28 24.17
N VAL A 9 7.29 -25.59 24.37
CA VAL A 9 8.39 -24.72 23.87
C VAL A 9 8.40 -24.65 22.34
N GLY A 10 8.17 -25.78 21.65
CA GLY A 10 8.08 -25.82 20.19
C GLY A 10 6.93 -24.95 19.65
N ILE A 11 5.76 -25.03 20.28
CA ILE A 11 4.59 -24.20 19.91
C ILE A 11 4.89 -22.72 20.13
N LEU A 12 5.49 -22.34 21.26
CA LEU A 12 5.83 -20.94 21.56
C LEU A 12 6.83 -20.36 20.54
N LEU A 13 7.81 -21.15 20.09
CA LEU A 13 8.76 -20.72 19.07
C LEU A 13 8.10 -20.51 17.70
N ILE A 14 7.17 -21.40 17.31
CA ILE A 14 6.40 -21.25 16.06
C ILE A 14 5.49 -20.01 16.12
N SER A 15 4.83 -19.78 17.25
CA SER A 15 3.99 -18.59 17.47
C SER A 15 4.81 -17.29 17.40
N LEU A 16 6.04 -17.28 17.91
CA LEU A 16 6.92 -16.11 17.86
C LEU A 16 7.39 -15.78 16.44
N ILE A 17 7.66 -16.80 15.62
CA ILE A 17 8.02 -16.62 14.20
C ILE A 17 6.82 -16.12 13.39
N ALA A 18 5.62 -16.66 13.64
CA ALA A 18 4.40 -16.23 12.97
C ALA A 18 4.03 -14.76 13.28
N LEU A 19 4.31 -14.29 14.49
CA LEU A 19 4.11 -12.88 14.88
C LEU A 19 5.11 -11.92 14.21
N GLY A 20 6.34 -12.38 13.94
CA GLY A 20 7.38 -11.59 13.29
C GLY A 20 7.23 -11.44 11.77
N ALA A 21 6.34 -12.24 11.15
CA ALA A 21 6.15 -12.26 9.69
C ALA A 21 5.09 -11.28 9.17
N ALA A 22 4.52 -10.41 10.02
CA ALA A 22 3.58 -9.38 9.59
C ALA A 22 4.32 -8.29 8.80
N THR A 23 4.30 -8.39 7.47
CA THR A 23 4.78 -7.32 6.59
C THR A 23 3.72 -6.23 6.51
N ALA A 24 4.05 -5.03 7.00
CA ALA A 24 3.20 -3.87 6.80
C ALA A 24 3.30 -3.42 5.33
N VAL A 25 2.22 -3.58 4.56
CA VAL A 25 2.11 -2.96 3.23
C VAL A 25 1.78 -1.49 3.43
N GLN A 26 2.75 -0.62 3.20
CA GLN A 26 2.58 0.83 3.33
C GLN A 26 2.12 1.41 1.98
N ALA A 27 0.94 2.03 1.96
CA ALA A 27 0.45 2.72 0.77
C ALA A 27 1.28 3.98 0.53
N LYS A 28 1.79 4.16 -0.69
CA LYS A 28 2.48 5.39 -1.06
C LYS A 28 1.44 6.49 -1.28
N MET A 29 1.41 7.46 -0.37
CA MET A 29 0.51 8.61 -0.45
C MET A 29 1.21 9.79 -1.12
N LEU A 30 0.51 10.49 -2.01
CA LEU A 30 0.93 11.76 -2.62
C LEU A 30 -0.23 12.77 -2.56
N SER A 31 0.09 14.05 -2.68
CA SER A 31 -0.89 15.12 -2.80
C SER A 31 -0.78 15.81 -4.14
N ILE A 32 -1.91 16.24 -4.70
CA ILE A 32 -1.95 17.07 -5.90
C ILE A 32 -1.26 18.42 -5.63
N ALA A 33 -0.40 18.87 -6.56
CA ALA A 33 0.40 20.08 -6.38
C ALA A 33 -0.23 21.37 -6.96
N GLY A 34 -1.08 21.24 -7.99
CA GLY A 34 -1.74 22.36 -8.68
C GLY A 34 -3.24 22.39 -8.44
N ASP A 35 -3.89 23.50 -8.81
CA ASP A 35 -5.28 23.75 -8.44
C ASP A 35 -6.32 23.10 -9.38
N ASP A 36 -5.95 22.73 -10.61
CA ASP A 36 -6.87 22.19 -11.62
C ASP A 36 -6.28 20.95 -12.35
N MET A 37 -5.99 19.88 -11.60
CA MET A 37 -5.36 18.68 -12.15
C MET A 37 -6.40 17.65 -12.59
N ASN A 38 -6.32 17.26 -13.86
CA ASN A 38 -7.23 16.26 -14.45
C ASN A 38 -6.79 14.82 -14.16
N MET A 39 -7.63 14.05 -13.46
CA MET A 39 -7.47 12.61 -13.34
C MET A 39 -8.11 11.91 -14.54
N ARG A 40 -7.31 11.14 -15.28
CA ARG A 40 -7.74 10.48 -16.52
C ARG A 40 -7.89 8.98 -16.34
N SER A 41 -8.71 8.37 -17.21
CA SER A 41 -8.94 6.92 -17.21
C SER A 41 -7.72 6.08 -17.62
N GLY A 42 -6.65 6.72 -18.09
CA GLY A 42 -5.41 6.06 -18.46
C GLY A 42 -4.23 7.03 -18.62
N PRO A 43 -3.02 6.49 -18.82
CA PRO A 43 -1.79 7.25 -18.86
C PRO A 43 -1.60 7.90 -20.24
N GLY A 44 -2.16 9.09 -20.41
CA GLY A 44 -2.06 9.89 -21.63
C GLY A 44 -3.13 10.97 -21.71
N THR A 45 -2.91 12.00 -22.52
CA THR A 45 -3.85 13.11 -22.70
C THR A 45 -5.04 12.75 -23.61
N ASN A 46 -4.94 11.66 -24.37
CA ASN A 46 -6.02 11.09 -25.18
C ASN A 46 -7.06 10.30 -24.38
N TYR A 47 -6.78 9.98 -23.11
CA TYR A 47 -7.75 9.32 -22.24
C TYR A 47 -8.77 10.32 -21.68
N LYS A 48 -9.99 9.83 -21.46
CA LYS A 48 -11.11 10.61 -20.91
C LYS A 48 -10.77 11.16 -19.51
N VAL A 49 -11.09 12.42 -19.27
CA VAL A 49 -11.05 13.01 -17.92
C VAL A 49 -12.19 12.43 -17.10
N MET A 50 -11.86 11.87 -15.94
CA MET A 50 -12.81 11.33 -14.99
C MET A 50 -13.16 12.36 -13.92
N TRP A 51 -12.14 12.98 -13.33
CA TRP A 51 -12.27 13.98 -12.28
C TRP A 51 -11.29 15.14 -12.50
N GLU A 52 -11.62 16.26 -11.89
CA GLU A 52 -10.77 17.43 -11.75
C GLU A 52 -10.48 17.61 -10.24
N LEU A 53 -9.20 17.72 -9.89
CA LEU A 53 -8.73 17.67 -8.51
C LEU A 53 -7.91 18.91 -8.17
N GLY A 54 -8.19 19.48 -7.00
CA GLY A 54 -7.48 20.64 -6.47
C GLY A 54 -6.23 20.30 -5.68
N LYS A 55 -5.45 21.34 -5.40
CA LYS A 55 -4.19 21.26 -4.65
C LYS A 55 -4.41 20.69 -3.24
N GLY A 56 -3.46 19.87 -2.80
CA GLY A 56 -3.48 19.22 -1.50
C GLY A 56 -4.35 17.96 -1.43
N PHE A 57 -5.13 17.66 -2.47
CA PHE A 57 -5.97 16.45 -2.47
C PHE A 57 -5.10 15.18 -2.36
N PRO A 58 -5.29 14.35 -1.32
CA PRO A 58 -4.46 13.18 -1.07
C PRO A 58 -4.90 11.97 -1.90
N LEU A 59 -3.95 11.25 -2.48
CA LEU A 59 -4.16 10.05 -3.27
C LEU A 59 -3.18 8.95 -2.87
N SER A 60 -3.68 7.71 -2.84
CA SER A 60 -2.83 6.52 -2.78
C SER A 60 -2.37 6.15 -4.19
N VAL A 61 -1.06 6.09 -4.39
CA VAL A 61 -0.45 5.66 -5.65
C VAL A 61 -0.56 4.15 -5.77
N LEU A 62 -1.32 3.69 -6.76
CA LEU A 62 -1.48 2.26 -7.04
C LEU A 62 -0.39 1.74 -7.99
N LYS A 63 0.01 2.55 -8.98
CA LYS A 63 1.02 2.14 -9.97
C LYS A 63 1.57 3.35 -10.72
N LYS A 64 2.89 3.38 -10.92
CA LYS A 64 3.53 4.34 -11.83
C LYS A 64 3.72 3.75 -13.23
N LYS A 65 3.41 4.51 -14.28
CA LYS A 65 3.75 4.18 -15.68
C LYS A 65 4.27 5.43 -16.40
N GLY A 66 5.59 5.49 -16.64
CA GLY A 66 6.24 6.71 -17.14
C GLY A 66 6.06 7.83 -16.13
N ASP A 67 5.54 8.98 -16.57
CA ASP A 67 5.27 10.14 -15.72
C ASP A 67 3.89 10.12 -15.06
N TRP A 68 3.08 9.08 -15.30
CA TRP A 68 1.76 8.91 -14.70
C TRP A 68 1.83 8.08 -13.43
N TYR A 69 1.13 8.54 -12.38
CA TYR A 69 1.06 7.94 -11.05
C TYR A 69 -0.34 7.37 -10.76
#